data_AF-X1DKP2-F1
#
_entry.id   AF-X1DKP2-F1
#
_cell.length_a   1.000
_cell.length_b   1.000
_cell.length_c   1.000
_cell.angle_alpha   90.00
_cell.angle_beta   90.00
_cell.angle_gamma   90.00
#
_symmetry.space_group_name_H-M   'P 1'
#
loop_
_entity.id
_entity.type
_entity.pdbx_description
1 polymer ?
#
loop_
_entity_poly.entity_id
_entity_poly.type
_entity_poly.pdbx_seq_one_letter_code
_entity_poly.pdbx_strand_id
1 'polypeptide(L)'
;MIRIPLPPLTEERRIELGKVVHHEGENAKIAIRNIRRDANHQVKELLTEKEISEDAERKAEAEIQNVTNTAVSKVDEIVAEKEKEILEI
;
A
#
# COMPACT_ATOMS: atom_id res chain seq x y z
N MET A 1 27.01 13.88 -23.35
CA MET A 1 26.76 12.97 -22.20
C MET A 1 27.19 13.72 -20.94
N ILE A 2 26.29 13.94 -19.99
CA ILE A 2 26.60 14.63 -18.73
C ILE A 2 26.52 13.58 -17.62
N ARG A 3 27.62 13.38 -16.87
CA ARG A 3 27.64 12.54 -15.67
C ARG A 3 27.59 13.45 -14.45
N ILE A 4 26.61 13.25 -13.59
CA ILE A 4 26.50 13.94 -12.30
C ILE A 4 27.03 12.97 -11.25
N PRO A 5 28.19 13.23 -10.64
CA PRO A 5 28.69 12.41 -9.54
C PRO A 5 27.81 12.67 -8.31
N LEU A 6 27.11 11.63 -7.85
CA LEU A 6 26.38 11.66 -6.59
C LEU A 6 27.36 11.36 -5.45
N PRO A 7 27.52 12.27 -4.46
CA PRO A 7 28.31 11.97 -3.28
C PRO A 7 27.65 10.85 -2.47
N PRO A 8 28.43 10.01 -1.77
CA PRO A 8 27.87 9.00 -0.88
C PRO A 8 27.05 9.68 0.22
N LEU A 9 25.88 9.13 0.51
CA LEU A 9 25.04 9.59 1.62
C LEU A 9 25.75 9.35 2.95
N THR A 10 25.71 10.33 3.85
CA THR A 10 26.12 10.16 5.25
C THR A 10 25.19 9.18 5.94
N GLU A 11 25.67 8.53 7.01
CA GLU A 11 24.88 7.58 7.80
C GLU A 11 23.63 8.25 8.41
N GLU A 12 23.76 9.49 8.88
CA GLU A 12 22.63 10.31 9.35
C GLU A 12 21.55 10.48 8.28
N ARG A 13 21.95 10.72 7.03
CA ARG A 13 20.99 10.91 5.92
C ARG A 13 20.30 9.61 5.53
N ARG A 14 20.97 8.46 5.64
CA ARG A 14 20.33 7.13 5.44
C ARG A 14 19.28 6.85 6.50
N ILE A 15 19.57 7.16 7.77
CA ILE A 15 18.61 7.00 8.87
C ILE A 15 17.37 7.88 8.66
N GLU A 16 17.55 9.13 8.23
CA GLU A 16 16.42 10.01 7.89
C GLU A 16 15.58 9.45 6.73
N LEU A 17 16.23 8.95 5.68
CA LEU A 17 15.53 8.35 4.54
C LEU A 17 14.76 7.09 4.93
N GLY A 18 15.30 6.26 5.82
CA GLY A 18 14.59 5.09 6.36
C GLY A 18 13.29 5.49 7.07
N LYS A 19 13.30 6.56 7.86
CA LYS A 19 12.08 7.08 8.51
C LYS A 19 11.04 7.55 7.49
N VAL A 20 11.46 8.19 6.40
CA VAL A 20 10.56 8.63 5.32
C VAL A 20 9.93 7.42 4.63
N VAL A 21 10.71 6.41 4.29
CA VAL A 21 10.21 5.17 3.66
C VAL A 21 9.16 4.50 4.55
N HIS A 22 9.41 4.41 5.85
CA HIS A 22 8.46 3.82 6.79
C HIS A 22 7.16 4.64 6.88
N HIS A 23 7.27 5.96 6.91
CA HIS A 23 6.11 6.85 6.92
C HIS A 23 5.26 6.73 5.65
N GLU A 24 5.90 6.68 4.48
CA GLU A 24 5.22 6.44 3.20
C GLU A 24 4.54 5.07 3.16
N GLY A 25 5.18 4.03 3.69
CA GLY A 25 4.58 2.70 3.84
C GLY A 25 3.31 2.70 4.68
N GLU A 26 3.31 3.38 5.82
CA GLU A 26 2.12 3.51 6.68
C GLU A 26 1.02 4.34 6.01
N ASN A 27 1.36 5.43 5.33
CA ASN A 27 0.40 6.22 4.56
C ASN A 27 -0.25 5.39 3.45
N ALA A 28 0.53 4.57 2.73
CA ALA A 28 0.02 3.66 1.71
C ALA A 28 -0.96 2.63 2.31
N LYS A 29 -0.62 2.03 3.47
CA LYS A 29 -1.54 1.11 4.16
C LYS A 29 -2.83 1.79 4.61
N ILE A 30 -2.77 3.02 5.09
CA ILE A 30 -3.96 3.80 5.47
C ILE A 30 -4.84 4.03 4.23
N ALA A 31 -4.25 4.43 3.11
CA ALA A 31 -4.98 4.62 1.86
C ALA A 31 -5.68 3.33 1.39
N ILE A 32 -4.98 2.18 1.42
CA ILE A 32 -5.57 0.88 1.08
C ILE A 32 -6.77 0.56 1.98
N ARG A 33 -6.67 0.80 3.29
CA ARG A 33 -7.76 0.56 4.24
C ARG A 33 -8.97 1.46 3.99
N ASN A 34 -8.74 2.71 3.60
CA ASN A 34 -9.82 3.64 3.24
C ASN A 34 -10.54 3.17 1.97
N ILE A 35 -9.79 2.82 0.91
CA ILE A 35 -10.36 2.32 -0.34
C ILE A 35 -11.18 1.05 -0.10
N ARG A 36 -10.69 0.12 0.74
CA ARG A 36 -11.46 -1.07 1.13
C ARG A 36 -12.80 -0.70 1.78
N ARG A 37 -12.80 0.30 2.68
CA ARG A 37 -14.02 0.76 3.35
C ARG A 37 -15.01 1.36 2.36
N ASP A 38 -14.52 2.16 1.42
CA ASP A 38 -15.35 2.78 0.38
C ASP A 38 -15.92 1.73 -0.57
N ALA A 39 -15.11 0.76 -0.99
CA ALA A 39 -15.57 -0.37 -1.82
C ALA A 39 -16.66 -1.19 -1.12
N ASN A 40 -16.48 -1.51 0.17
CA ASN A 40 -17.50 -2.22 0.95
C ASN A 40 -18.78 -1.39 1.13
N HIS A 41 -18.67 -0.06 1.20
CA HIS A 41 -19.84 0.82 1.25
C HIS A 41 -20.62 0.76 -0.07
N GLN A 42 -19.93 0.86 -1.20
CA GLN A 42 -20.55 0.75 -2.53
C GLN A 42 -21.26 -0.58 -2.72
N VAL A 43 -20.65 -1.69 -2.29
CA VAL A 43 -21.30 -3.02 -2.36
C VAL A 43 -22.60 -3.04 -1.56
N LYS A 44 -22.64 -2.43 -0.36
CA LYS A 44 -23.87 -2.33 0.44
C LYS A 44 -24.94 -1.43 -0.20
N GLU A 45 -24.53 -0.35 -0.84
CA GLU A 45 -25.45 0.52 -1.60
C GLU A 45 -26.07 -0.25 -2.76
N LEU A 46 -25.27 -0.98 -3.55
CA LEU A 46 -25.75 -1.82 -4.64
C LEU A 46 -26.73 -2.91 -4.19
N LEU A 47 -26.52 -3.48 -2.99
CA LEU A 47 -27.45 -4.44 -2.40
C LEU A 47 -28.79 -3.77 -2.06
N THR A 48 -28.74 -2.56 -1.51
CA THR A 48 -29.94 -1.77 -1.15
C THR A 48 -30.74 -1.37 -2.39
N GLU A 49 -30.04 -1.03 -3.48
CA GLU A 49 -30.61 -0.73 -4.80
C GLU A 49 -31.10 -1.99 -5.54
N LYS A 50 -30.85 -3.18 -4.98
CA LYS A 50 -31.16 -4.50 -5.56
C LYS A 50 -30.50 -4.75 -6.92
N GLU A 51 -29.38 -4.08 -7.19
CA GLU A 51 -28.57 -4.34 -8.39
C GLU A 51 -27.76 -5.64 -8.25
N ILE A 52 -27.47 -6.06 -7.02
CA ILE A 52 -26.75 -7.30 -6.71
C ILE A 52 -27.53 -8.19 -5.73
N SER A 53 -27.23 -9.49 -5.71
CA SER A 53 -27.77 -10.45 -4.75
C SER A 53 -26.86 -10.60 -3.52
N GLU A 54 -27.39 -11.15 -2.41
CA GLU A 54 -26.58 -11.47 -1.22
C GLU A 54 -25.40 -12.42 -1.52
N ASP A 55 -25.55 -13.31 -2.50
CA ASP A 55 -24.45 -14.20 -2.93
C ASP A 55 -23.35 -13.42 -3.67
N ALA A 56 -23.74 -12.43 -4.47
CA ALA A 56 -22.81 -11.55 -5.18
C ALA A 56 -22.08 -10.60 -4.20
N GLU A 57 -22.78 -10.08 -3.17
CA GLU A 57 -22.17 -9.29 -2.09
C GLU A 57 -21.05 -10.07 -1.40
N ARG A 58 -21.32 -11.31 -0.96
CA ARG A 58 -20.30 -12.12 -0.27
C ARG A 58 -19.09 -12.41 -1.15
N LYS A 59 -19.29 -12.62 -2.45
CA LYS A 59 -18.18 -12.79 -3.41
C LYS A 59 -17.38 -11.51 -3.57
N ALA A 60 -18.05 -10.37 -3.73
CA ALA A 60 -17.39 -9.07 -3.84
C ALA A 60 -16.58 -8.74 -2.58
N GLU A 61 -17.12 -8.94 -1.38
CA GLU A 61 -16.39 -8.73 -0.13
C GLU A 61 -15.14 -9.63 -0.03
N ALA A 62 -15.25 -10.91 -0.44
CA ALA A 62 -14.12 -11.83 -0.44
C ALA A 62 -13.03 -11.41 -1.44
N GLU A 63 -13.41 -10.97 -2.64
CA GLU A 63 -12.47 -10.46 -3.65
C GLU A 63 -11.80 -9.16 -3.18
N ILE A 64 -12.56 -8.22 -2.64
CA ILE A 64 -12.04 -6.97 -2.06
C ILE A 64 -11.02 -7.29 -0.96
N GLN A 65 -11.32 -8.26 -0.09
CA GLN A 65 -10.39 -8.65 0.98
C GLN A 65 -9.12 -9.30 0.42
N ASN A 66 -9.21 -10.14 -0.60
CA ASN A 66 -8.05 -10.76 -1.25
C ASN A 66 -7.13 -9.72 -1.92
N VAL A 67 -7.72 -8.76 -2.65
CA VAL A 67 -6.97 -7.67 -3.29
C VAL A 67 -6.31 -6.79 -2.22
N THR A 68 -7.04 -6.45 -1.16
CA THR A 68 -6.51 -5.66 -0.04
C THR A 68 -5.31 -6.35 0.60
N ASN A 69 -5.42 -7.64 0.91
CA ASN A 69 -4.33 -8.42 1.51
C ASN A 69 -3.10 -8.43 0.61
N THR A 70 -3.29 -8.69 -0.69
CA THR A 70 -2.20 -8.70 -1.67
C THR A 70 -1.53 -7.33 -1.78
N ALA A 71 -2.30 -6.25 -1.77
CA ALA A 71 -1.76 -4.89 -1.82
C ALA A 71 -0.96 -4.54 -0.56
N VAL A 72 -1.44 -4.91 0.63
CA VAL A 72 -0.72 -4.70 1.89
C VAL A 72 0.61 -5.45 1.90
N SER A 73 0.61 -6.74 1.51
CA SER A 73 1.85 -7.53 1.43
C SER A 73 2.86 -6.90 0.47
N LYS A 74 2.42 -6.42 -0.70
CA LYS A 74 3.30 -5.72 -1.64
C LYS A 74 3.90 -4.44 -1.06
N VAL A 75 3.12 -3.67 -0.30
CA VAL A 75 3.62 -2.47 0.37
C VAL A 75 4.71 -2.84 1.38
N ASP A 76 4.48 -3.88 2.19
CA ASP A 76 5.47 -4.35 3.16
C ASP A 76 6.76 -4.85 2.49
N GLU A 77 6.65 -5.59 1.37
CA GLU A 77 7.80 -6.03 0.58
C GLU A 77 8.61 -4.86 0.03
N ILE A 78 7.96 -3.85 -0.57
CA ILE A 78 8.63 -2.67 -1.13
C ILE A 78 9.32 -1.85 -0.04
N VAL A 79 8.67 -1.66 1.11
CA VAL A 79 9.26 -0.94 2.25
C VAL A 79 10.49 -1.66 2.75
N ALA A 80 10.42 -2.99 2.93
CA ALA A 80 11.55 -3.78 3.38
C ALA A 80 12.71 -3.80 2.37
N GLU A 81 12.41 -3.92 1.07
CA GLU A 81 13.42 -3.85 0.01
C GLU A 81 14.10 -2.47 0.00
N LYS A 82 13.34 -1.39 0.14
CA LYS A 82 13.89 -0.03 0.11
C LYS A 82 14.69 0.31 1.37
N GLU A 83 14.26 -0.16 2.54
CA GLU A 83 15.04 -0.05 3.77
C GLU A 83 16.38 -0.78 3.63
N LYS A 84 16.38 -1.98 3.04
CA LYS A 84 17.61 -2.73 2.78
C LYS A 84 18.54 -2.00 1.80
N GLU A 85 18.00 -1.48 0.70
CA GLU A 85 18.79 -0.71 -0.29
C GLU A 85 19.42 0.57 0.31
N ILE A 86 18.73 1.24 1.23
CA ILE A 86 19.26 2.43 1.91
C ILE A 86 20.44 2.07 2.83
N LEU A 87 20.41 0.88 3.43
CA LEU A 87 21.41 0.38 4.37
C LEU A 87 22.58 -0.36 3.70
N GLU A 88 22.36 -0.99 2.55
CA GLU A 88 23.43 -1.60 1.74
C GLU A 88 24.36 -0.52 1.13
N ILE A 89 25.66 -0.82 1.09
CA ILE A 89 26.74 0.02 0.54
C ILE A 89 27.12 -0.47 -0.85
#